data_AF-A0A975JVY6-F1
#
_entry.id   AF-A0A975JVY6-F1
#
_cell.length_a   1.000
_cell.length_b   1.000
_cell.length_c   1.000
_cell.angle_alpha   90.00
_cell.angle_beta   90.00
_cell.angle_gamma   90.00
#
_symmetry.space_group_name_H-M   'P 1'
#
loop_
_entity.id
_entity.type
_entity.pdbx_description
1 polymer ?
#
loop_
_entity_poly.entity_id
_entity_poly.type
_entity_poly.pdbx_seq_one_letter_code
_entity_poly.pdbx_strand_id
1 'polypeptide(L)'
;MSDRWQYLLVLAACLAITAPLELFGSGVYRHPRRLARAVLPVAVVFLIWDMVAVAGKVWTFDASYISGLRIPFGVPIEEVVFFLVIPVCGLLTYNAVSTILDWRNHR
;
A
#
# COMPACT_ATOMS: atom_id res chain seq x y z
N MET A 1 5.66 -23.33 -9.50
CA MET A 1 5.87 -22.45 -8.32
C MET A 1 4.53 -22.26 -7.64
N SER A 2 4.47 -22.17 -6.31
CA SER A 2 3.21 -21.89 -5.62
C SER A 2 2.81 -20.42 -5.87
N ASP A 3 1.85 -20.19 -6.76
CA ASP A 3 1.36 -18.86 -7.15
C ASP A 3 0.72 -18.08 -5.99
N ARG A 4 0.51 -18.78 -4.88
CA ARG A 4 -0.01 -18.32 -3.60
C ARG A 4 0.67 -17.08 -3.00
N TRP A 5 1.92 -16.83 -3.36
CA TRP A 5 2.70 -15.69 -2.84
C TRP A 5 2.79 -14.52 -3.80
N GLN A 6 2.23 -14.63 -5.01
CA GLN A 6 2.41 -13.62 -6.05
C GLN A 6 1.92 -12.24 -5.60
N TYR A 7 0.78 -12.16 -4.91
CA TYR A 7 0.27 -10.87 -4.46
C TYR A 7 1.23 -10.20 -3.46
N LEU A 8 1.68 -10.93 -2.44
CA LEU A 8 2.67 -10.41 -1.48
C LEU A 8 4.01 -10.05 -2.16
N LEU A 9 4.45 -10.84 -3.14
CA LEU A 9 5.66 -10.54 -3.90
C LEU A 9 5.52 -9.26 -4.72
N VAL A 10 4.37 -9.02 -5.34
CA VAL A 10 4.08 -7.77 -6.06
C VAL A 10 4.11 -6.58 -5.10
N LEU A 11 3.46 -6.69 -3.94
CA LEU A 11 3.48 -5.63 -2.92
C LEU A 11 4.90 -5.35 -2.41
N ALA A 12 5.68 -6.40 -2.15
CA ALA A 12 7.07 -6.28 -1.77
C ALA A 12 7.92 -5.63 -2.88
N ALA A 13 7.68 -5.99 -4.14
CA ALA A 13 8.34 -5.37 -5.29
C ALA A 13 7.98 -3.89 -5.42
N CYS A 14 6.72 -3.51 -5.26
CA CYS A 14 6.29 -2.11 -5.25
C CYS A 14 7.02 -1.30 -4.16
N LEU A 15 7.12 -1.85 -2.95
CA LEU A 15 7.85 -1.22 -1.85
C LEU A 15 9.35 -1.13 -2.17
N ALA A 16 9.97 -2.20 -2.66
CA ALA A 16 11.39 -2.24 -2.98
C ALA A 16 11.78 -1.25 -4.09
N ILE A 17 10.93 -1.10 -5.11
CA ILE A 17 11.14 -0.17 -6.23
C ILE A 17 10.99 1.28 -5.77
N THR A 18 10.05 1.57 -4.86
CA THR A 18 9.80 2.93 -4.36
C THR A 18 10.66 3.32 -3.16
N ALA A 19 11.22 2.37 -2.41
CA ALA A 19 12.04 2.64 -1.24
C ALA A 19 13.25 3.58 -1.51
N PRO A 20 13.98 3.48 -2.64
CA PRO A 20 15.05 4.43 -2.97
C PRO A 20 14.58 5.89 -3.08
N LEU A 21 13.29 6.14 -3.36
CA LEU A 21 12.73 7.50 -3.43
C LEU A 21 12.77 8.23 -2.09
N GLU A 22 12.89 7.50 -0.97
CA GLU A 22 13.07 8.08 0.36
C GLU A 22 14.31 8.99 0.47
N LEU A 23 15.31 8.79 -0.40
CA LEU A 23 16.54 9.57 -0.41
C LEU A 23 16.32 11.03 -0.87
N PHE A 24 15.20 11.32 -1.52
CA PHE A 24 14.87 12.66 -1.99
C PHE A 24 14.08 13.44 -0.92
N GLY A 25 14.53 14.64 -0.57
CA GLY A 25 13.79 15.58 0.28
C GLY A 25 13.71 15.18 1.75
N SER A 26 12.54 15.42 2.35
CA SER A 26 12.33 15.29 3.81
C SER A 26 12.17 13.83 4.28
N GLY A 27 11.85 12.91 3.37
CA GLY A 27 11.63 11.49 3.64
C GLY A 27 10.28 11.21 4.31
N VAL A 28 9.59 10.18 3.82
CA VAL A 28 8.30 9.71 4.33
C VAL A 28 8.51 8.80 5.54
N TYR A 29 9.45 7.86 5.46
CA TYR A 29 9.78 6.93 6.55
C TYR A 29 10.40 7.63 7.76
N ARG A 30 11.03 8.79 7.54
CA ARG A 30 11.53 9.65 8.63
C ARG A 30 10.43 10.24 9.52
N HIS A 31 9.17 10.22 9.09
CA HIS A 31 8.04 10.82 9.81
C HIS A 31 6.91 9.80 10.09
N PRO A 32 7.15 8.74 10.87
CA PRO A 32 6.21 7.63 11.04
C PRO A 32 4.87 8.06 11.63
N ARG A 33 4.86 9.06 12.53
CA ARG A 33 3.61 9.61 13.10
C ARG A 33 2.73 10.31 12.07
N ARG A 34 3.33 11.04 11.12
CA ARG A 34 2.60 11.71 10.04
C ARG A 34 2.10 10.69 9.03
N LEU A 35 2.96 9.73 8.68
CA LEU A 35 2.61 8.62 7.81
C LEU A 35 1.42 7.84 8.35
N ALA A 36 1.47 7.44 9.63
CA ALA A 36 0.37 6.70 10.27
C ALA A 36 -0.94 7.51 10.28
N ARG A 37 -0.89 8.81 10.59
CA ARG A 37 -2.08 9.68 10.56
C ARG A 37 -2.65 9.88 9.17
N ALA A 38 -1.83 9.85 8.13
CA ALA A 38 -2.28 9.97 6.75
C ALA A 38 -2.85 8.65 6.20
N VAL A 39 -2.20 7.53 6.51
CA VAL A 39 -2.51 6.22 5.92
C VAL A 39 -3.58 5.46 6.71
N LEU A 40 -3.48 5.40 8.05
CA LEU A 40 -4.37 4.53 8.83
C LEU A 40 -5.86 4.88 8.73
N PRO A 41 -6.29 6.16 8.79
CA PRO A 41 -7.72 6.47 8.68
C PRO A 41 -8.29 6.05 7.33
N VAL A 42 -7.52 6.28 6.26
CA VAL A 42 -7.90 5.93 4.89
C VAL A 42 -7.94 4.40 4.74
N ALA A 43 -6.89 3.70 5.20
CA ALA A 43 -6.82 2.25 5.17
C ALA A 43 -8.00 1.60 5.91
N VAL A 44 -8.38 2.11 7.08
CA VAL A 44 -9.53 1.60 7.84
C VAL A 44 -10.85 1.77 7.07
N VAL A 45 -11.11 2.97 6.52
CA VAL A 45 -12.33 3.24 5.76
C VAL A 45 -12.45 2.33 4.54
N PHE A 46 -11.38 2.20 3.76
CA PHE A 46 -11.41 1.36 2.56
C PHE A 46 -11.40 -0.14 2.88
N LEU A 47 -10.74 -0.58 3.95
CA LEU A 47 -10.81 -1.97 4.37
C LEU A 47 -12.22 -2.36 4.83
N ILE A 48 -12.94 -1.46 5.53
CA ILE A 48 -14.35 -1.66 5.88
C ILE A 48 -15.19 -1.77 4.62
N TRP A 49 -14.98 -0.87 3.66
CA TRP A 49 -15.68 -0.91 2.38
C TRP A 49 -15.43 -2.22 1.63
N ASP A 50 -14.18 -2.67 1.59
CA ASP A 50 -13.80 -3.94 0.94
C ASP A 50 -14.46 -5.15 1.64
N MET A 51 -14.47 -5.18 2.97
CA MET A 51 -15.21 -6.21 3.73
C MET A 51 -16.69 -6.25 3.36
N VAL A 52 -17.34 -5.10 3.18
CA VAL A 52 -18.75 -5.03 2.77
C VAL A 52 -18.92 -5.53 1.33
N ALA A 53 -18.05 -5.15 0.40
CA ALA A 53 -18.11 -5.58 -1.00
C ALA A 53 -17.95 -7.10 -1.14
N VAL A 54 -17.01 -7.69 -0.39
CA VAL A 54 -16.74 -9.14 -0.37
C VAL A 54 -17.90 -9.90 0.28
N ALA A 55 -18.42 -9.40 1.41
CA ALA A 55 -19.61 -9.98 2.04
C ALA A 55 -20.84 -9.91 1.13
N GLY A 56 -20.98 -8.83 0.37
CA GLY A 56 -22.02 -8.64 -0.65
C GLY A 56 -21.82 -9.45 -1.93
N LYS A 57 -20.72 -10.22 -2.05
CA LYS A 57 -20.33 -10.97 -3.25
C LYS A 57 -20.23 -10.09 -4.51
N VAL A 58 -19.94 -8.80 -4.33
CA VAL A 58 -19.70 -7.86 -5.43
C VAL A 58 -18.44 -8.29 -6.19
N TRP A 59 -17.43 -8.77 -5.46
CA TRP A 59 -16.27 -9.46 -6.01
C TRP A 59 -15.76 -10.55 -5.07
N THR A 60 -14.88 -11.41 -5.59
CA THR A 60 -14.26 -12.51 -4.85
C THR A 60 -12.77 -12.59 -5.15
N PHE A 61 -11.99 -13.01 -4.16
CA PHE A 61 -10.55 -13.27 -4.34
C PHE A 61 -10.30 -14.71 -4.77
N ASP A 62 -9.43 -14.87 -5.76
CA ASP A 62 -9.00 -16.19 -6.21
C ASP A 62 -8.04 -16.80 -5.19
N ALA A 63 -8.41 -17.97 -4.66
CA ALA A 63 -7.67 -18.69 -3.64
C ALA A 63 -6.28 -19.16 -4.11
N SER A 64 -6.03 -19.17 -5.41
CA SER A 64 -4.77 -19.61 -6.03
C SER A 64 -3.62 -18.63 -5.81
N TYR A 65 -3.94 -17.34 -5.61
CA TYR A 65 -2.97 -16.23 -5.55
C TYR A 65 -2.79 -15.60 -4.17
N ILE A 66 -3.56 -16.06 -3.17
CA ILE A 66 -3.54 -15.56 -1.79
C ILE A 66 -3.01 -16.62 -0.84
N SER A 67 -2.30 -16.23 0.23
CA SER A 67 -1.70 -17.12 1.24
C SER A 67 -2.69 -18.10 1.88
N GLY A 68 -3.98 -17.78 1.84
CA GLY A 68 -5.06 -18.53 2.48
C GLY A 68 -5.38 -18.01 3.88
N LEU A 69 -4.60 -17.05 4.40
CA LEU A 69 -4.91 -16.36 5.64
C LEU A 69 -5.97 -15.28 5.37
N ARG A 70 -7.12 -15.40 6.02
CA ARG A 70 -8.24 -14.47 5.88
C ARG A 70 -8.57 -13.82 7.22
N ILE A 71 -8.83 -12.53 7.19
CA ILE A 71 -9.42 -11.77 8.30
C ILE A 71 -10.96 -11.97 8.30
N PRO A 72 -11.68 -11.51 9.34
CA PRO A 72 -13.14 -11.59 9.37
C PRO A 72 -13.78 -11.06 8.08
N PHE A 73 -14.94 -11.62 7.72
CA PHE A 73 -15.65 -11.33 6.46
C PHE A 73 -14.96 -11.82 5.17
N GLY A 74 -13.89 -12.62 5.28
CA GLY A 74 -13.31 -13.35 4.15
C GLY A 74 -12.29 -12.56 3.33
N VAL A 75 -11.88 -11.38 3.81
CA VAL A 75 -10.85 -10.56 3.18
C VAL A 75 -9.46 -11.19 3.42
N PRO A 76 -8.61 -11.32 2.38
CA PRO A 76 -7.25 -11.83 2.53
C PRO A 76 -6.37 -10.86 3.33
N ILE A 77 -5.36 -11.38 4.04
CA ILE A 77 -4.38 -10.53 4.74
C ILE A 77 -3.63 -9.61 3.77
N GLU A 78 -3.48 -10.05 2.52
CA GLU A 78 -2.84 -9.31 1.44
C GLU A 78 -3.53 -7.97 1.16
N GLU A 79 -4.86 -7.89 1.31
CA GLU A 79 -5.59 -6.62 1.14
C GLU A 79 -5.27 -5.63 2.25
N VAL A 80 -5.12 -6.11 3.50
CA VAL A 80 -4.69 -5.25 4.61
C VAL A 80 -3.31 -4.68 4.31
N VAL A 81 -2.40 -5.51 3.79
CA VAL A 81 -1.06 -5.06 3.39
C VAL A 81 -1.14 -4.10 2.20
N PHE A 82 -2.00 -4.36 1.22
CA PHE A 82 -2.23 -3.48 0.07
C PHE A 82 -2.63 -2.06 0.50
N PHE A 83 -3.61 -1.94 1.40
CA PHE A 83 -4.09 -0.64 1.91
C PHE A 83 -3.05 0.13 2.73
N LEU A 84 -1.96 -0.52 3.16
CA LEU A 84 -0.83 0.12 3.80
C LEU A 84 0.28 0.45 2.81
N VAL A 85 0.67 -0.51 1.98
CA VAL A 85 1.82 -0.41 1.07
C VAL A 85 1.56 0.58 -0.06
N ILE A 86 0.41 0.51 -0.71
CA ILE A 86 0.14 1.36 -1.89
C ILE A 86 0.11 2.85 -1.54
N PRO A 87 -0.56 3.30 -0.46
CA PRO A 87 -0.48 4.69 -0.03
C PRO A 87 0.94 5.14 0.34
N VAL A 88 1.73 4.26 0.97
CA VAL A 88 3.14 4.55 1.29
C VAL A 88 3.94 4.78 0.00
N CYS A 89 3.81 3.90 -1.00
CA CYS A 89 4.45 4.05 -2.31
C CYS A 89 4.05 5.37 -2.98
N GLY A 90 2.77 5.75 -2.90
CA GLY A 90 2.26 7.03 -3.40
C GLY A 90 2.89 8.23 -2.70
N LEU A 91 2.99 8.21 -1.37
CA LEU A 91 3.61 9.29 -0.59
C LEU A 91 5.11 9.42 -0.87
N LEU A 92 5.83 8.31 -1.01
CA LEU A 92 7.26 8.31 -1.39
C LEU A 92 7.47 8.98 -2.74
N THR A 93 6.63 8.61 -3.71
CA THR A 93 6.65 9.18 -5.06
C THR A 93 6.33 10.68 -5.03
N TYR A 94 5.28 11.07 -4.31
CA TYR A 94 4.89 12.47 -4.18
C TYR A 94 5.99 13.33 -3.56
N ASN A 95 6.59 12.88 -2.46
CA ASN A 95 7.69 13.59 -1.79
C ASN A 95 8.92 13.73 -2.71
N ALA A 96 9.30 12.66 -3.42
CA ALA A 96 10.45 12.69 -4.33
C ALA A 96 10.21 13.64 -5.52
N VAL A 97 9.07 13.51 -6.19
CA VAL A 97 8.71 14.35 -7.34
C VAL A 97 8.60 15.82 -6.93
N SER A 98 7.95 16.12 -5.81
CA SER A 98 7.83 17.50 -5.31
C SER A 98 9.21 18.11 -5.05
N THR A 99 10.10 17.36 -4.39
CA THR A 99 11.47 17.81 -4.12
C THR A 99 12.25 18.10 -5.41
N ILE A 100 12.14 17.23 -6.41
CA ILE A 100 12.83 17.39 -7.70
C ILE A 100 12.28 18.62 -8.46
N LEU A 101 10.97 18.83 -8.44
CA LEU A 101 10.34 19.99 -9.08
C LEU A 101 10.74 21.30 -8.40
N ASP A 102 10.82 21.34 -7.08
CA ASP A 102 11.28 22.50 -6.33
C ASP A 102 12.73 22.86 -6.70
N TRP A 103 13.62 21.87 -6.81
CA TRP A 103 15.01 22.08 -7.26
C TRP A 103 15.09 22.67 -8.67
N ARG A 104 14.19 22.25 -9.57
CA ARG A 104 14.15 22.77 -10.94
C ARG A 104 13.64 24.21 -10.98
N ASN A 105 12.64 24.55 -10.16
CA ASN A 105 12.03 25.88 -10.16
C ASN A 105 12.90 26.95 -9.47
N HIS A 106 13.84 26.55 -8.61
CA HIS A 106 14.82 27.44 -7.98
C HIS A 106 16.14 27.60 -8.75
N ARG A 107 16.24 27.05 -9.97
CA ARG A 107 17.34 27.23 -10.91
C ARG A 107 16.91 28.11 -12.07
#